data_AF-A0A6N8V0I8-F1
#
_entry.id   AF-A0A6N8V0I8-F1
#
_cell.length_a   1.000
_cell.length_b   1.000
_cell.length_c   1.000
_cell.angle_alpha   90.00
_cell.angle_beta   90.00
_cell.angle_gamma   90.00
#
_symmetry.space_group_name_H-M   'P 1'
#
loop_
_entity.id
_entity.type
_entity.pdbx_description
1 polymer ?
#
loop_
_entity_poly.entity_id
_entity_poly.type
_entity_poly.pdbx_seq_one_letter_code
_entity_poly.pdbx_strand_id
1 'polypeptide(L)'
;MAAQVVLVAGECLGGDRRHGRLGGAGERSPAPGGSAGSHPLPRGVPELCRPLLRTRNGPGAGRGHPRHLHAALADCDLFHKPRKGRSTGPLPSPRAAGRLVGPGGCAHRRGFGRSGRRSHVDRLRLRRALRLRQPARNRLHADRTGPGRGAAAGAFRCGSGRDRAARGVRYPMKIVLVGAGSREFGPATIRDVLLSDPLCDGGVEIALVDTDPSGLPDTQAYAEAVAERLGRSATLTGTTRLADALPGADAVIVAIEINRYFYWAQDFHVPRAFGFRQIYGENGGPGGLFHALRNMRPNVEIAWAMEAHCPDAWFVNYTNPLTKLCEAVSRLTDIRIVGLCHGVFHGVEQMARFLELPPGRLDARASGLNHFSWFGSVTDRETGEDLYPRLRERERVADWLHDWDEIALSRILLRVFGRFPSPGANHIGEYIRWAGDFLASSPLQFFYDPTEGHPWETGKVPTWIYHLGDNPTETPLFPERPRDRARGSREERARDAEEAPLAPSGELAIPLLEGVLCGAERYLDAVNVPNADYVPGLPDGAVVEVPARANGSGIHPVAMDPLPEAVLALLRPQVSINQLLVDAFRDRSRQTLLQALLLDPTTESYRQAVSLINEMCRLQEEVLPPLEW
;
A
#
# COMPACT_ATOMS: atom_id res chain seq x y z
N MET A 1 29.29 46.94 30.99
CA MET A 1 28.23 47.75 31.61
C MET A 1 26.96 47.46 30.81
N ALA A 2 26.05 46.56 31.20
CA ALA A 2 25.23 46.49 32.42
C ALA A 2 24.22 47.65 32.53
N ALA A 3 22.92 47.30 32.44
CA ALA A 3 21.76 47.81 33.21
C ALA A 3 20.48 47.54 32.37
N GLN A 4 19.62 46.57 32.68
CA GLN A 4 18.64 46.46 33.78
C GLN A 4 17.43 47.44 33.72
N VAL A 5 16.25 46.84 33.51
CA VAL A 5 14.98 46.91 34.29
C VAL A 5 14.26 48.26 34.39
N VAL A 6 12.94 48.27 34.10
CA VAL A 6 11.83 48.49 35.08
C VAL A 6 10.47 48.42 34.36
N LEU A 7 9.58 47.60 34.94
CA LEU A 7 8.13 47.48 34.79
C LEU A 7 7.44 48.46 35.76
N VAL A 8 6.36 49.14 35.36
CA VAL A 8 5.33 49.65 36.30
C VAL A 8 3.93 49.53 35.69
N ALA A 9 3.02 49.07 36.54
CA ALA A 9 1.59 48.81 36.35
C ALA A 9 0.71 50.00 36.80
N GLY A 10 -0.60 49.91 36.56
CA GLY A 10 -1.65 50.52 37.38
C GLY A 10 -2.74 49.45 37.62
N GLU A 11 -2.82 48.85 38.81
CA GLU A 11 -3.65 49.20 40.00
C GLU A 11 -5.16 48.91 39.81
N CYS A 12 -5.71 47.84 40.41
CA CYS A 12 -6.31 47.70 41.77
C CYS A 12 -7.82 48.07 41.76
N LEU A 13 -8.79 47.29 42.27
CA LEU A 13 -9.02 46.73 43.63
C LEU A 13 -10.01 45.54 43.48
N GLY A 14 -9.86 44.38 44.13
CA GLY A 14 -10.14 44.08 45.55
C GLY A 14 -11.35 43.10 45.67
N GLY A 15 -11.14 41.79 45.88
CA GLY A 15 -11.44 41.06 47.14
C GLY A 15 -12.89 40.48 47.14
N ASP A 16 -13.25 39.31 47.65
CA ASP A 16 -12.59 38.26 48.43
C ASP A 16 -13.49 36.99 48.38
N ARG A 17 -12.86 35.82 48.38
CA ARG A 17 -13.24 34.55 49.04
C ARG A 17 -14.57 33.76 48.80
N ARG A 18 -14.31 32.46 48.54
CA ARG A 18 -14.83 31.20 49.16
C ARG A 18 -15.96 30.41 48.46
N HIS A 19 -15.59 29.14 48.22
CA HIS A 19 -16.33 27.87 48.34
C HIS A 19 -17.86 27.83 48.15
N GLY A 20 -18.28 26.93 47.24
CA GLY A 20 -19.60 26.32 47.29
C GLY A 20 -19.79 25.25 46.21
N ARG A 21 -19.84 23.98 46.62
CA ARG A 21 -20.46 22.88 45.87
C ARG A 21 -21.91 23.24 45.53
N LEU A 22 -22.45 22.68 44.44
CA LEU A 22 -23.85 22.25 44.18
C LEU A 22 -23.89 21.80 42.69
N GLY A 23 -24.43 20.66 42.25
CA GLY A 23 -25.39 19.73 42.84
C GLY A 23 -26.79 19.92 42.24
N GLY A 24 -27.25 18.96 41.41
CA GLY A 24 -28.66 18.72 41.03
C GLY A 24 -29.15 19.50 39.81
N ALA A 25 -29.56 18.88 38.69
CA ALA A 25 -30.68 17.94 38.44
C ALA A 25 -32.06 18.63 38.32
N GLY A 26 -32.84 18.21 37.30
CA GLY A 26 -34.26 18.52 37.11
C GLY A 26 -34.52 19.14 35.72
N GLU A 27 -34.70 18.33 34.67
CA GLU A 27 -36.01 17.85 34.19
C GLU A 27 -37.07 18.94 33.94
N ARG A 28 -37.51 19.09 32.67
CA ARG A 28 -38.89 18.82 32.19
C ARG A 28 -39.15 19.49 30.83
N SER A 29 -39.42 18.66 29.83
CA SER A 29 -40.33 18.93 28.69
C SER A 29 -41.79 19.01 29.20
N PRO A 30 -42.82 19.50 28.46
CA PRO A 30 -43.02 19.33 27.01
C PRO A 30 -43.65 20.52 26.22
N ALA A 31 -43.77 20.30 24.90
CA ALA A 31 -44.35 21.12 23.81
C ALA A 31 -45.88 21.41 23.96
N PRO A 32 -46.67 21.84 22.93
CA PRO A 32 -46.43 22.34 21.55
C PRO A 32 -47.32 23.56 21.10
N GLY A 33 -47.20 23.98 19.83
CA GLY A 33 -48.18 24.82 19.09
C GLY A 33 -47.62 26.17 18.64
N GLY A 34 -47.86 26.72 17.45
CA GLY A 34 -48.68 26.37 16.30
C GLY A 34 -48.61 27.51 15.25
N SER A 35 -48.71 27.13 13.97
CA SER A 35 -49.22 27.86 12.78
C SER A 35 -48.74 29.28 12.36
N ALA A 36 -48.24 29.30 11.11
CA ALA A 36 -48.64 30.14 9.96
C ALA A 36 -48.22 31.63 9.85
N GLY A 37 -47.61 31.96 8.70
CA GLY A 37 -47.42 33.34 8.22
C GLY A 37 -46.53 33.44 6.96
N SER A 38 -47.15 33.79 5.84
CA SER A 38 -46.70 33.90 4.42
C SER A 38 -45.64 34.96 4.04
N HIS A 39 -44.73 34.58 3.11
CA HIS A 39 -44.07 35.26 1.94
C HIS A 39 -43.54 36.73 2.00
N PRO A 40 -42.64 37.22 1.08
CA PRO A 40 -41.98 36.61 -0.11
C PRO A 40 -40.44 36.83 -0.26
N LEU A 41 -39.87 36.26 -1.34
CA LEU A 41 -38.48 36.28 -1.86
C LEU A 41 -37.88 37.68 -2.13
N PRO A 42 -36.54 37.77 -2.32
CA PRO A 42 -36.05 37.96 -3.71
C PRO A 42 -34.79 37.16 -4.12
N ARG A 43 -34.61 37.15 -5.44
CA ARG A 43 -33.59 36.50 -6.29
C ARG A 43 -32.16 37.05 -6.10
N GLY A 44 -31.15 36.23 -6.42
CA GLY A 44 -29.81 36.71 -6.80
C GLY A 44 -28.75 35.60 -6.85
N VAL A 45 -28.39 35.16 -8.06
CA VAL A 45 -27.25 34.27 -8.37
C VAL A 45 -25.98 35.13 -8.51
N PRO A 46 -24.77 34.65 -8.14
CA PRO A 46 -23.54 35.17 -8.71
C PRO A 46 -22.79 34.14 -9.57
N GLU A 47 -22.47 34.56 -10.79
CA GLU A 47 -21.57 33.92 -11.74
C GLU A 47 -20.09 34.08 -11.36
N LEU A 48 -19.33 33.00 -11.55
CA LEU A 48 -17.98 32.87 -12.11
C LEU A 48 -17.02 34.08 -12.05
N CYS A 49 -15.98 33.97 -11.21
CA CYS A 49 -14.75 34.76 -11.28
C CYS A 49 -13.70 34.10 -12.21
N ARG A 50 -13.34 34.79 -13.30
CA ARG A 50 -12.05 34.67 -14.02
C ARG A 50 -11.20 35.91 -13.73
N PRO A 51 -9.88 35.82 -13.52
CA PRO A 51 -9.05 36.99 -13.31
C PRO A 51 -8.58 37.59 -14.64
N LEU A 52 -8.82 38.89 -14.82
CA LEU A 52 -8.28 39.72 -15.89
C LEU A 52 -6.99 40.42 -15.44
N LEU A 53 -5.89 40.09 -16.12
CA LEU A 53 -4.68 40.91 -16.20
C LEU A 53 -5.02 42.30 -16.77
N ARG A 54 -4.58 43.37 -16.09
CA ARG A 54 -4.28 44.66 -16.73
C ARG A 54 -3.25 45.48 -15.95
N THR A 55 -2.14 45.71 -16.63
CA THR A 55 -1.08 46.69 -16.37
C THR A 55 -1.58 48.14 -16.50
N ARG A 56 -1.04 49.07 -15.71
CA ARG A 56 -0.91 50.49 -16.09
C ARG A 56 0.24 51.19 -15.33
N ASN A 57 1.13 51.82 -16.11
CA ASN A 57 2.18 52.79 -15.77
C ASN A 57 1.59 53.97 -14.96
N GLY A 58 2.19 54.52 -13.89
CA GLY A 58 3.46 55.28 -13.72
C GLY A 58 3.10 56.64 -13.04
N PRO A 59 4.01 57.61 -12.72
CA PRO A 59 5.46 57.60 -12.45
C PRO A 59 5.87 58.35 -11.14
N GLY A 60 7.16 58.30 -10.75
CA GLY A 60 7.84 59.45 -10.12
C GLY A 60 8.88 59.19 -9.02
N ALA A 61 10.16 59.42 -9.37
CA ALA A 61 11.34 59.84 -8.57
C ALA A 61 11.70 59.13 -7.24
N GLY A 62 12.95 58.73 -6.95
CA GLY A 62 14.22 58.94 -7.62
C GLY A 62 15.43 58.45 -6.79
N ARG A 63 16.55 58.24 -7.51
CA ARG A 63 17.98 58.29 -7.15
C ARG A 63 18.56 57.38 -6.05
N GLY A 64 19.48 56.50 -6.46
CA GLY A 64 20.51 55.91 -5.61
C GLY A 64 21.30 54.77 -6.30
N HIS A 65 22.34 55.11 -7.06
CA HIS A 65 23.39 54.19 -7.57
C HIS A 65 24.66 54.39 -6.72
N PRO A 66 25.58 53.39 -6.59
CA PRO A 66 26.56 53.07 -7.64
C PRO A 66 26.92 51.56 -7.81
N ARG A 67 27.16 51.09 -9.06
CA ARG A 67 28.42 50.58 -9.68
C ARG A 67 29.02 49.33 -9.00
N HIS A 68 29.39 48.21 -9.64
CA HIS A 68 30.13 47.88 -10.89
C HIS A 68 29.73 46.43 -11.34
N LEU A 69 29.88 45.90 -12.57
CA LEU A 69 31.08 45.71 -13.41
C LEU A 69 30.69 45.25 -14.85
N HIS A 70 31.53 45.57 -15.84
CA HIS A 70 31.54 45.23 -17.29
C HIS A 70 31.42 43.72 -17.62
N ALA A 71 30.78 43.20 -18.69
CA ALA A 71 30.74 43.44 -20.15
C ALA A 71 31.67 42.52 -21.00
N ALA A 72 31.08 41.74 -21.91
CA ALA A 72 31.56 41.27 -23.24
C ALA A 72 30.44 40.37 -23.85
N LEU A 73 29.65 40.72 -24.89
CA LEU A 73 29.91 40.86 -26.34
C LEU A 73 30.63 39.61 -26.93
N ALA A 74 30.20 38.96 -28.03
CA ALA A 74 29.62 39.46 -29.28
C ALA A 74 28.80 38.33 -29.99
N ASP A 75 27.61 38.64 -30.54
CA ASP A 75 27.28 38.92 -31.96
C ASP A 75 27.11 37.71 -32.90
N CYS A 76 25.87 37.52 -33.40
CA CYS A 76 25.51 37.78 -34.81
C CYS A 76 24.06 37.31 -35.10
N ASP A 77 23.14 38.27 -35.14
CA ASP A 77 21.83 38.18 -35.78
C ASP A 77 21.96 38.43 -37.29
N LEU A 78 21.31 37.61 -38.12
CA LEU A 78 20.79 38.06 -39.42
C LEU A 78 19.43 37.42 -39.73
N PHE A 79 18.42 38.27 -39.79
CA PHE A 79 17.06 38.05 -40.27
C PHE A 79 17.01 37.68 -41.76
N HIS A 80 16.06 36.80 -42.15
CA HIS A 80 15.15 37.06 -43.28
C HIS A 80 13.84 36.24 -43.18
N LYS A 81 12.73 36.90 -43.47
CA LYS A 81 11.32 36.44 -43.40
C LYS A 81 10.85 35.72 -44.69
N PRO A 82 9.67 35.06 -44.70
CA PRO A 82 9.30 33.98 -45.63
C PRO A 82 8.41 34.42 -46.82
N ARG A 83 8.28 33.54 -47.83
CA ARG A 83 7.24 33.61 -48.88
C ARG A 83 6.52 32.26 -49.09
N LYS A 84 5.22 32.37 -49.33
CA LYS A 84 4.19 31.32 -49.60
C LYS A 84 4.21 30.85 -51.07
N GLY A 85 3.73 29.62 -51.31
CA GLY A 85 2.83 29.33 -52.45
C GLY A 85 2.98 27.99 -53.21
N ARG A 86 1.90 27.16 -53.13
CA ARG A 86 1.30 26.23 -54.15
C ARG A 86 2.14 25.02 -54.64
N SER A 87 1.81 23.77 -54.29
CA SER A 87 0.75 22.83 -54.77
C SER A 87 1.00 22.19 -56.15
N THR A 88 1.23 20.86 -56.19
CA THR A 88 0.59 19.80 -57.02
C THR A 88 1.39 18.47 -56.91
N GLY A 89 0.72 17.32 -56.68
CA GLY A 89 1.32 15.97 -56.45
C GLY A 89 1.76 15.22 -57.72
N PRO A 90 1.65 13.87 -57.84
CA PRO A 90 1.43 12.80 -56.85
C PRO A 90 2.53 11.68 -56.87
N LEU A 91 2.36 10.67 -56.00
CA LEU A 91 3.14 9.42 -55.81
C LEU A 91 3.39 8.60 -57.10
N PRO A 92 4.38 7.68 -57.09
CA PRO A 92 4.01 6.26 -57.01
C PRO A 92 4.95 5.37 -56.15
N SER A 93 4.38 4.32 -55.57
CA SER A 93 5.00 3.00 -55.30
C SER A 93 4.56 2.03 -56.44
N PRO A 94 4.96 0.73 -56.58
CA PRO A 94 5.48 -0.21 -55.55
C PRO A 94 6.45 -1.34 -56.03
N ARG A 95 6.74 -2.31 -55.12
CA ARG A 95 7.19 -3.72 -55.33
C ARG A 95 8.67 -3.94 -55.74
N ALA A 96 9.40 -5.01 -55.40
CA ALA A 96 9.23 -6.19 -54.53
C ALA A 96 10.58 -6.96 -54.45
N ALA A 97 10.68 -7.88 -53.48
CA ALA A 97 11.42 -9.16 -53.48
C ALA A 97 12.96 -9.19 -53.27
N GLY A 98 13.40 -10.14 -52.43
CA GLY A 98 14.76 -10.68 -52.43
C GLY A 98 15.22 -11.28 -51.10
N ARG A 99 15.07 -12.60 -50.93
CA ARG A 99 15.66 -13.41 -49.85
C ARG A 99 17.15 -13.71 -50.14
N LEU A 100 17.94 -13.93 -49.07
CA LEU A 100 18.83 -15.10 -48.79
C LEU A 100 20.20 -14.74 -48.14
N VAL A 101 20.38 -15.29 -46.92
CA VAL A 101 21.54 -16.05 -46.36
C VAL A 101 22.97 -15.48 -46.44
N GLY A 102 23.62 -15.34 -45.26
CA GLY A 102 25.02 -14.88 -45.01
C GLY A 102 26.12 -15.91 -45.34
N PRO A 103 27.22 -16.06 -44.56
CA PRO A 103 27.79 -15.27 -43.46
C PRO A 103 29.27 -14.84 -43.73
N GLY A 104 29.84 -13.95 -42.90
CA GLY A 104 31.26 -13.62 -42.98
C GLY A 104 31.73 -12.82 -41.77
N GLY A 105 32.47 -13.47 -40.88
CA GLY A 105 33.13 -12.82 -39.76
C GLY A 105 34.44 -12.15 -40.20
N CYS A 106 34.85 -11.10 -39.49
CA CYS A 106 36.25 -10.79 -39.31
C CYS A 106 36.46 -10.07 -37.97
N ALA A 107 37.48 -10.51 -37.27
CA ALA A 107 37.86 -10.11 -35.93
C ALA A 107 38.68 -8.81 -35.94
N HIS A 108 38.55 -7.99 -34.89
CA HIS A 108 39.70 -7.24 -34.36
C HIS A 108 39.65 -7.15 -32.83
N ARG A 109 40.80 -7.47 -32.23
CA ARG A 109 41.14 -7.53 -30.80
C ARG A 109 41.79 -6.22 -30.33
N ARG A 110 41.79 -6.10 -28.99
CA ARG A 110 42.64 -5.33 -28.03
C ARG A 110 41.85 -4.18 -27.41
N GLY A 111 41.49 -4.19 -26.12
CA GLY A 111 42.30 -4.40 -24.89
C GLY A 111 42.35 -3.01 -24.21
N PHE A 112 42.02 -2.74 -22.95
CA PHE A 112 42.19 -3.39 -21.64
C PHE A 112 41.10 -2.87 -20.68
N GLY A 113 40.66 -3.65 -19.69
CA GLY A 113 40.82 -3.23 -18.30
C GLY A 113 39.96 -4.09 -17.36
N ARG A 114 40.60 -4.72 -16.38
CA ARG A 114 40.03 -5.67 -15.42
C ARG A 114 39.34 -4.95 -14.26
N SER A 115 38.11 -5.35 -13.92
CA SER A 115 37.63 -5.49 -12.54
C SER A 115 36.28 -6.24 -12.53
N GLY A 116 36.04 -7.06 -11.50
CA GLY A 116 34.71 -7.61 -11.22
C GLY A 116 34.42 -9.05 -11.66
N ARG A 117 35.09 -10.06 -11.08
CA ARG A 117 34.56 -11.43 -11.02
C ARG A 117 33.42 -11.49 -10.00
N ARG A 118 32.22 -11.06 -10.37
CA ARG A 118 30.92 -11.48 -9.78
C ARG A 118 29.88 -11.49 -10.91
N SER A 119 28.93 -12.44 -10.87
CA SER A 119 27.72 -12.59 -11.73
C SER A 119 27.68 -13.64 -12.87
N HIS A 120 28.68 -14.50 -13.10
CA HIS A 120 28.50 -15.54 -14.15
C HIS A 120 27.55 -16.68 -13.71
N VAL A 121 27.42 -16.91 -12.40
CA VAL A 121 26.51 -17.92 -11.82
C VAL A 121 25.05 -17.45 -11.82
N ASP A 122 24.80 -16.15 -11.60
CA ASP A 122 23.44 -15.58 -11.63
C ASP A 122 22.84 -15.54 -13.05
N ARG A 123 23.67 -15.28 -14.07
CA ARG A 123 23.24 -15.30 -15.48
C ARG A 123 22.80 -16.70 -15.95
N LEU A 124 23.39 -17.76 -15.41
CA LEU A 124 23.08 -19.14 -15.77
C LEU A 124 21.87 -19.68 -15.01
N ARG A 125 21.66 -19.28 -13.75
CA ARG A 125 20.45 -19.66 -12.99
C ARG A 125 19.18 -19.04 -13.56
N LEU A 126 19.18 -17.72 -13.83
CA LEU A 126 18.01 -17.06 -14.45
C LEU A 126 17.70 -17.66 -15.84
N ARG A 127 18.72 -17.85 -16.70
CA ARG A 127 18.50 -18.38 -18.06
C ARG A 127 18.13 -19.86 -18.12
N ARG A 128 18.43 -20.66 -17.09
CA ARG A 128 18.12 -22.10 -17.04
C ARG A 128 16.78 -22.38 -16.38
N ALA A 129 16.31 -21.51 -15.48
CA ALA A 129 14.94 -21.54 -14.95
C ALA A 129 13.89 -21.06 -15.98
N LEU A 130 14.26 -20.16 -16.90
CA LEU A 130 13.30 -19.44 -17.75
C LEU A 130 13.17 -19.96 -19.21
N ARG A 131 13.61 -21.19 -19.52
CA ARG A 131 13.31 -21.80 -20.83
C ARG A 131 11.95 -22.49 -20.81
N LEU A 132 10.96 -21.83 -21.41
CA LEU A 132 9.70 -22.38 -21.94
C LEU A 132 9.14 -23.58 -21.14
N ARG A 133 8.72 -23.34 -19.90
CA ARG A 133 7.69 -24.17 -19.29
C ARG A 133 6.37 -23.41 -19.42
N GLN A 134 5.40 -24.03 -20.09
CA GLN A 134 4.02 -23.58 -19.95
C GLN A 134 3.66 -23.66 -18.47
N PRO A 135 2.99 -22.64 -17.90
CA PRO A 135 2.66 -22.64 -16.48
C PRO A 135 1.83 -23.88 -16.14
N ALA A 136 2.28 -24.65 -15.15
CA ALA A 136 1.40 -25.59 -14.49
C ALA A 136 0.27 -24.76 -13.88
N ARG A 137 -0.97 -25.01 -14.33
CA ARG A 137 -2.14 -24.31 -13.78
C ARG A 137 -2.23 -24.67 -12.28
N ASN A 138 -1.96 -23.69 -11.41
CA ASN A 138 -2.39 -23.70 -10.01
C ASN A 138 -3.93 -23.76 -9.99
N ARG A 139 -4.48 -24.96 -10.15
CA ARG A 139 -5.91 -25.21 -9.95
C ARG A 139 -6.15 -25.32 -8.46
N LEU A 140 -6.41 -24.19 -7.82
CA LEU A 140 -7.19 -24.19 -6.58
C LEU A 140 -8.56 -24.80 -6.93
N HIS A 141 -8.98 -25.82 -6.19
CA HIS A 141 -10.23 -26.51 -6.46
C HIS A 141 -11.41 -25.55 -6.20
N ALA A 142 -12.22 -25.29 -7.24
CA ALA A 142 -13.42 -24.47 -7.10
C ALA A 142 -14.57 -25.31 -6.55
N ASP A 143 -15.13 -24.92 -5.40
CA ASP A 143 -16.39 -25.47 -4.92
C ASP A 143 -17.56 -24.59 -5.40
N ARG A 144 -18.43 -25.17 -6.23
CA ARG A 144 -19.66 -24.52 -6.69
C ARG A 144 -20.81 -24.91 -5.77
N THR A 145 -20.93 -24.23 -4.64
CA THR A 145 -22.12 -24.37 -3.78
C THR A 145 -22.87 -23.04 -3.71
N GLY A 146 -24.14 -23.05 -4.15
CA GLY A 146 -25.05 -21.91 -4.11
C GLY A 146 -25.49 -21.54 -2.68
N PRO A 147 -26.28 -20.46 -2.50
CA PRO A 147 -26.48 -19.84 -1.20
C PRO A 147 -27.37 -20.70 -0.30
N GLY A 148 -26.75 -21.42 0.64
CA GLY A 148 -27.42 -22.13 1.73
C GLY A 148 -27.64 -21.23 2.93
N ARG A 149 -28.90 -21.12 3.36
CA ARG A 149 -29.39 -20.29 4.47
C ARG A 149 -28.79 -20.68 5.83
N GLY A 150 -28.47 -19.65 6.63
CA GLY A 150 -28.55 -19.58 8.10
C GLY A 150 -27.90 -20.70 8.91
N ALA A 151 -26.69 -20.45 9.42
CA ALA A 151 -26.11 -21.22 10.52
C ALA A 151 -26.12 -20.39 11.80
N ALA A 152 -26.94 -20.81 12.77
CA ALA A 152 -26.99 -20.26 14.11
C ALA A 152 -25.71 -20.60 14.89
N ALA A 153 -25.31 -19.67 15.77
CA ALA A 153 -24.17 -19.80 16.66
C ALA A 153 -24.31 -21.03 17.60
N GLY A 154 -23.46 -22.03 17.38
CA GLY A 154 -23.23 -23.13 18.32
C GLY A 154 -21.78 -23.07 18.79
N ALA A 155 -21.56 -23.04 20.10
CA ALA A 155 -20.24 -23.14 20.69
C ALA A 155 -19.63 -24.52 20.36
N PHE A 156 -18.57 -24.55 19.55
CA PHE A 156 -17.87 -25.80 19.19
C PHE A 156 -16.66 -25.99 20.09
N ARG A 157 -16.68 -27.08 20.87
CA ARG A 157 -15.54 -27.53 21.67
C ARG A 157 -14.43 -28.04 20.76
N CYS A 158 -13.20 -27.57 21.02
CA CYS A 158 -11.98 -28.08 20.42
C CYS A 158 -11.80 -29.57 20.75
N GLY A 159 -11.66 -30.42 19.72
CA GLY A 159 -11.44 -31.86 19.87
C GLY A 159 -10.07 -32.17 20.48
N SER A 160 -10.03 -33.20 21.33
CA SER A 160 -8.82 -33.63 22.04
C SER A 160 -7.73 -34.17 21.09
N GLY A 161 -6.46 -34.12 21.52
CA GLY A 161 -5.27 -34.41 20.71
C GLY A 161 -5.19 -35.79 20.04
N ARG A 162 -6.12 -36.72 20.31
CA ARG A 162 -6.21 -38.01 19.60
C ARG A 162 -6.88 -37.94 18.23
N ASP A 163 -7.76 -36.97 17.98
CA ASP A 163 -8.40 -36.79 16.66
C ASP A 163 -7.49 -36.10 15.62
N ARG A 164 -6.43 -35.41 16.07
CA ARG A 164 -5.51 -34.67 15.18
C ARG A 164 -4.50 -35.57 14.47
N ALA A 165 -4.07 -36.66 15.11
CA ALA A 165 -3.16 -37.65 14.51
C ALA A 165 -3.79 -38.38 13.30
N ALA A 166 -5.12 -38.50 13.25
CA ALA A 166 -5.84 -39.09 12.13
C ALA A 166 -5.86 -38.20 10.86
N ARG A 167 -5.47 -36.91 10.97
CA ARG A 167 -5.46 -35.94 9.87
C ARG A 167 -4.07 -35.66 9.29
N GLY A 168 -3.01 -36.34 9.75
CA GLY A 168 -1.65 -36.19 9.20
C GLY A 168 -0.93 -34.88 9.55
N VAL A 169 -1.42 -34.14 10.56
CA VAL A 169 -0.82 -32.88 11.04
C VAL A 169 0.56 -33.17 11.64
N ARG A 170 1.61 -32.51 11.13
CA ARG A 170 2.98 -32.66 11.65
C ARG A 170 3.24 -31.61 12.73
N TYR A 171 3.85 -32.06 13.81
CA TYR A 171 4.33 -31.22 14.90
C TYR A 171 5.80 -31.56 15.23
N PRO A 172 6.57 -30.60 15.79
CA PRO A 172 6.21 -29.19 15.96
C PRO A 172 6.00 -28.50 14.61
N MET A 173 5.05 -27.56 14.54
CA MET A 173 4.83 -26.75 13.33
C MET A 173 5.96 -25.73 13.21
N LYS A 174 6.51 -25.54 12.01
CA LYS A 174 7.58 -24.57 11.79
C LYS A 174 7.12 -23.38 10.94
N ILE A 175 7.16 -22.19 11.55
CA ILE A 175 6.78 -20.92 10.93
C ILE A 175 8.01 -20.03 10.83
N VAL A 176 8.34 -19.60 9.62
CA VAL A 176 9.44 -18.67 9.36
C VAL A 176 8.88 -17.27 9.15
N LEU A 177 9.37 -16.29 9.89
CA LEU A 177 9.00 -14.88 9.75
C LEU A 177 10.17 -14.13 9.09
N VAL A 178 9.98 -13.65 7.86
CA VAL A 178 10.98 -12.89 7.11
C VAL A 178 10.66 -11.40 7.19
N GLY A 179 11.65 -10.59 7.59
CA GLY A 179 11.45 -9.20 8.02
C GLY A 179 11.07 -9.11 9.51
N ALA A 180 11.53 -10.07 10.31
CA ALA A 180 11.16 -10.17 11.72
C ALA A 180 11.64 -9.00 12.58
N GLY A 181 12.63 -8.22 12.13
CA GLY A 181 13.07 -6.99 12.81
C GLY A 181 12.04 -5.85 12.76
N SER A 182 10.97 -6.00 11.98
CA SER A 182 9.87 -5.03 11.92
C SER A 182 9.19 -4.89 13.28
N ARG A 183 9.25 -3.68 13.84
CA ARG A 183 8.59 -3.34 15.12
C ARG A 183 7.06 -3.22 15.00
N GLU A 184 6.54 -3.13 13.78
CA GLU A 184 5.10 -3.07 13.51
C GLU A 184 4.52 -4.48 13.28
N PHE A 185 5.18 -5.29 12.45
CA PHE A 185 4.63 -6.57 12.01
C PHE A 185 5.12 -7.78 12.82
N GLY A 186 6.39 -7.77 13.24
CA GLY A 186 7.03 -8.89 13.95
C GLY A 186 6.29 -9.23 15.24
N PRO A 187 6.17 -8.30 16.20
CA PRO A 187 5.49 -8.54 17.48
C PRO A 187 4.04 -9.03 17.34
N ALA A 188 3.25 -8.39 16.47
CA ALA A 188 1.85 -8.75 16.27
C ALA A 188 1.71 -10.18 15.72
N THR A 189 2.52 -10.55 14.73
CA THR A 189 2.49 -11.90 14.13
C THR A 189 2.92 -12.97 15.12
N ILE A 190 4.01 -12.72 15.86
CA ILE A 190 4.51 -13.64 16.90
C ILE A 190 3.44 -13.89 17.96
N ARG A 191 2.83 -12.82 18.46
CA ARG A 191 1.76 -12.90 19.46
C ARG A 191 0.59 -13.74 18.93
N ASP A 192 0.16 -13.50 17.70
CA ASP A 192 -0.99 -14.19 17.13
C ASP A 192 -0.69 -15.68 16.87
N VAL A 193 0.53 -16.04 16.45
CA VAL A 193 0.97 -17.45 16.38
C VAL A 193 0.82 -18.10 17.76
N LEU A 194 1.38 -17.48 18.80
CA LEU A 194 1.43 -18.05 20.15
C LEU A 194 0.05 -18.08 20.84
N LEU A 195 -0.88 -17.21 20.44
CA LEU A 195 -2.28 -17.25 20.88
C LEU A 195 -3.07 -18.40 20.24
N SER A 196 -2.61 -18.97 19.13
CA SER A 196 -3.34 -20.02 18.40
C SER A 196 -3.13 -21.41 19.02
N ASP A 197 -4.17 -21.95 19.67
CA ASP A 197 -4.17 -23.35 20.13
C ASP A 197 -3.93 -24.35 18.97
N PRO A 198 -4.62 -24.25 17.81
CA PRO A 198 -4.40 -25.19 16.72
C PRO A 198 -2.95 -25.27 16.25
N LEU A 199 -2.23 -24.14 16.19
CA LEU A 199 -0.84 -24.09 15.77
C LEU A 199 0.13 -24.56 16.87
N CYS A 200 -0.17 -24.28 18.13
CA CYS A 200 0.79 -24.50 19.23
C CYS A 200 0.59 -25.79 20.06
N ASP A 201 -0.55 -26.48 19.99
CA ASP A 201 -0.85 -27.61 20.90
C ASP A 201 0.16 -28.77 20.85
N GLY A 202 0.82 -28.99 19.71
CA GLY A 202 1.89 -29.99 19.55
C GLY A 202 3.31 -29.42 19.63
N GLY A 203 3.44 -28.16 20.05
CA GLY A 203 4.67 -27.37 19.98
C GLY A 203 4.83 -26.61 18.66
N VAL A 204 5.54 -25.49 18.72
CA VAL A 204 5.81 -24.62 17.55
C VAL A 204 7.29 -24.24 17.48
N GLU A 205 7.86 -24.18 16.29
CA GLU A 205 9.15 -23.57 15.99
C GLU A 205 8.90 -22.25 15.24
N ILE A 206 9.39 -21.13 15.77
CA ILE A 206 9.33 -19.82 15.11
C ILE A 206 10.76 -19.40 14.78
N ALA A 207 11.06 -19.27 13.49
CA ALA A 207 12.33 -18.77 13.00
C ALA A 207 12.18 -17.31 12.57
N LEU A 208 12.87 -16.41 13.26
CA LEU A 208 12.91 -14.97 13.02
C LEU A 208 14.07 -14.66 12.07
N VAL A 209 13.76 -14.19 10.87
CA VAL A 209 14.73 -13.91 9.82
C VAL A 209 14.71 -12.42 9.47
N ASP A 210 15.87 -11.78 9.54
CA ASP A 210 16.05 -10.42 9.04
C ASP A 210 17.47 -10.22 8.50
N THR A 211 17.63 -9.44 7.44
CA THR A 211 18.95 -9.08 6.93
C THR A 211 19.66 -8.09 7.84
N ASP A 212 18.91 -7.26 8.58
CA ASP A 212 19.43 -6.41 9.63
C ASP A 212 19.30 -7.12 11.00
N PRO A 213 20.42 -7.51 11.64
CA PRO A 213 20.36 -8.18 12.92
C PRO A 213 19.90 -7.27 14.08
N SER A 214 19.83 -5.95 13.89
CA SER A 214 19.62 -4.99 14.99
C SER A 214 18.31 -5.22 15.77
N GLY A 215 17.23 -5.57 15.07
CA GLY A 215 15.91 -5.81 15.66
C GLY A 215 15.65 -7.24 16.13
N LEU A 216 16.51 -8.20 15.77
CA LEU A 216 16.29 -9.62 16.09
C LEU A 216 16.34 -9.92 17.59
N PRO A 217 17.30 -9.41 18.40
CA PRO A 217 17.34 -9.65 19.83
C PRO A 217 16.08 -9.18 20.57
N ASP A 218 15.63 -7.95 20.28
CA ASP A 218 14.41 -7.38 20.89
C ASP A 218 13.18 -8.23 20.55
N THR A 219 13.07 -8.64 19.28
CA THR A 219 11.93 -9.43 18.79
C THR A 219 11.94 -10.84 19.36
N GLN A 220 13.11 -11.46 19.50
CA GLN A 220 13.24 -12.78 20.10
C GLN A 220 12.90 -12.73 21.59
N ALA A 221 13.40 -11.74 22.34
CA ALA A 221 13.06 -11.55 23.74
C ALA A 221 11.55 -11.34 23.94
N TYR A 222 10.90 -10.56 23.05
CA TYR A 222 9.45 -10.42 23.05
C TYR A 222 8.74 -11.76 22.82
N ALA A 223 9.18 -12.56 21.85
CA ALA A 223 8.61 -13.87 21.57
C ALA A 223 8.73 -14.83 22.76
N GLU A 224 9.89 -14.85 23.42
CA GLU A 224 10.17 -15.64 24.62
C GLU A 224 9.22 -15.25 25.76
N ALA A 225 9.09 -13.95 26.03
CA ALA A 225 8.20 -13.42 27.07
C ALA A 225 6.72 -13.77 26.81
N VAL A 226 6.26 -13.66 25.56
CA VAL A 226 4.88 -14.02 25.18
C VAL A 226 4.66 -15.53 25.33
N ALA A 227 5.61 -16.36 24.89
CA ALA A 227 5.52 -17.82 25.00
C ALA A 227 5.48 -18.27 26.47
N GLU A 228 6.31 -17.67 27.33
CA GLU A 228 6.32 -17.93 28.78
C GLU A 228 4.98 -17.54 29.42
N ARG A 229 4.50 -16.32 29.14
CA ARG A 229 3.23 -15.81 29.68
C ARG A 229 2.03 -16.68 29.29
N LEU A 230 2.06 -17.27 28.10
CA LEU A 230 1.01 -18.17 27.59
C LEU A 230 1.25 -19.65 27.92
N GLY A 231 2.39 -20.00 28.55
CA GLY A 231 2.76 -21.39 28.85
C GLY A 231 2.93 -22.27 27.60
N ARG A 232 3.38 -21.69 26.48
CA ARG A 232 3.54 -22.40 25.20
C ARG A 232 4.90 -23.10 25.11
N SER A 233 4.90 -24.31 24.55
CA SER A 233 6.13 -24.98 24.13
C SER A 233 6.56 -24.43 22.76
N ALA A 234 7.42 -23.42 22.77
CA ALA A 234 7.93 -22.77 21.55
C ALA A 234 9.45 -22.87 21.46
N THR A 235 9.98 -23.24 20.29
CA THR A 235 11.39 -23.11 19.95
C THR A 235 11.57 -21.84 19.12
N LEU A 236 12.42 -20.93 19.58
CA LEU A 236 12.61 -19.61 18.96
C LEU A 236 14.05 -19.50 18.46
N THR A 237 14.22 -19.10 17.20
CA THR A 237 15.56 -18.92 16.60
C THR A 237 15.63 -17.61 15.83
N GLY A 238 16.67 -16.81 16.07
CA GLY A 238 16.99 -15.62 15.26
C GLY A 238 18.14 -15.91 14.30
N THR A 239 18.01 -15.52 13.03
CA THR A 239 19.09 -15.65 12.04
C THR A 239 19.05 -14.54 10.98
N THR A 240 20.23 -14.23 10.42
CA THR A 240 20.35 -13.37 9.24
C THR A 240 20.43 -14.15 7.93
N ARG A 241 20.38 -15.48 8.01
CA ARG A 241 20.55 -16.39 6.88
C ARG A 241 19.26 -17.16 6.61
N LEU A 242 18.52 -16.71 5.61
CA LEU A 242 17.25 -17.33 5.20
C LEU A 242 17.36 -18.85 5.00
N ALA A 243 18.41 -19.31 4.31
CA ALA A 243 18.60 -20.73 3.99
C ALA A 243 18.71 -21.63 5.24
N ASP A 244 19.13 -21.09 6.38
CA ASP A 244 19.27 -21.84 7.62
C ASP A 244 17.90 -22.00 8.32
N ALA A 245 16.97 -21.07 8.08
CA ALA A 245 15.63 -21.08 8.67
C ALA A 245 14.60 -21.91 7.87
N LEU A 246 14.74 -22.01 6.55
CA LEU A 246 13.74 -22.64 5.68
C LEU A 246 13.55 -24.17 5.83
N PRO A 247 14.57 -24.99 6.12
CA PRO A 247 14.40 -26.44 6.18
C PRO A 247 13.31 -26.86 7.17
N GLY A 248 12.34 -27.63 6.67
CA GLY A 248 11.21 -28.14 7.44
C GLY A 248 10.11 -27.11 7.72
N ALA A 249 10.15 -25.90 7.14
CA ALA A 249 9.10 -24.92 7.31
C ALA A 249 7.76 -25.39 6.71
N ASP A 250 6.67 -25.15 7.44
CA ASP A 250 5.29 -25.34 6.97
C ASP A 250 4.69 -24.05 6.40
N ALA A 251 5.17 -22.90 6.89
CA ALA A 251 4.81 -21.58 6.39
C ALA A 251 5.98 -20.59 6.48
N VAL A 252 6.01 -19.67 5.52
CA VAL A 252 6.94 -18.55 5.46
C VAL A 252 6.12 -17.27 5.31
N ILE A 253 6.06 -16.47 6.37
CA ILE A 253 5.37 -15.18 6.40
C ILE A 253 6.38 -14.09 6.07
N VAL A 254 6.11 -13.29 5.04
CA VAL A 254 7.05 -12.32 4.48
C VAL A 254 6.50 -10.90 4.57
N ALA A 255 7.17 -10.06 5.36
CA ALA A 255 6.88 -8.64 5.51
C ALA A 255 8.20 -7.87 5.51
N ILE A 256 8.76 -7.63 4.32
CA ILE A 256 10.06 -6.99 4.14
C ILE A 256 9.92 -5.63 3.48
N GLU A 257 10.86 -4.74 3.75
CA GLU A 257 11.03 -3.50 2.99
C GLU A 257 12.48 -3.05 3.06
N ILE A 258 13.03 -2.59 1.93
CA ILE A 258 14.42 -2.12 1.88
C ILE A 258 14.41 -0.63 2.21
N ASN A 259 14.94 -0.23 3.38
CA ASN A 259 15.04 1.17 3.82
C ASN A 259 13.78 2.00 3.48
N ARG A 260 12.61 1.49 3.90
CA ARG A 260 11.26 1.88 3.48
C ARG A 260 11.11 3.38 3.23
N TYR A 261 11.25 4.19 4.28
CA TYR A 261 10.93 5.61 4.22
C TYR A 261 11.91 6.40 3.36
N PHE A 262 13.17 5.97 3.25
CA PHE A 262 14.14 6.64 2.38
C PHE A 262 13.77 6.49 0.91
N TYR A 263 13.55 5.24 0.45
CA TYR A 263 13.24 4.99 -0.95
C TYR A 263 11.81 5.37 -1.30
N TRP A 264 10.86 5.21 -0.39
CA TRP A 264 9.50 5.67 -0.62
C TRP A 264 9.44 7.20 -0.77
N ALA A 265 10.28 7.96 -0.05
CA ALA A 265 10.39 9.39 -0.29
C ALA A 265 10.87 9.71 -1.71
N GLN A 266 11.77 8.90 -2.28
CA GLN A 266 12.15 9.03 -3.69
C GLN A 266 10.99 8.67 -4.61
N ASP A 267 10.33 7.55 -4.33
CA ASP A 267 9.17 7.07 -5.10
C ASP A 267 8.05 8.11 -5.09
N PHE A 268 7.92 8.93 -4.04
CA PHE A 268 6.98 10.05 -3.97
C PHE A 268 7.48 11.32 -4.68
N HIS A 269 8.66 11.83 -4.31
CA HIS A 269 9.11 13.15 -4.77
C HIS A 269 9.62 13.16 -6.22
N VAL A 270 10.33 12.11 -6.64
CA VAL A 270 10.99 12.10 -7.95
C VAL A 270 9.95 12.11 -9.08
N PRO A 271 8.93 11.24 -9.13
CA PRO A 271 7.88 11.34 -10.15
C PRO A 271 7.17 12.70 -10.18
N ARG A 272 6.93 13.30 -9.01
CA ARG A 272 6.30 14.62 -8.92
C ARG A 272 7.20 15.73 -9.46
N ALA A 273 8.51 15.65 -9.29
CA ALA A 273 9.46 16.56 -9.91
C ALA A 273 9.44 16.48 -11.44
N PHE A 274 9.06 15.32 -12.00
CA PHE A 274 8.81 15.13 -13.44
C PHE A 274 7.39 15.54 -13.89
N GLY A 275 6.54 16.00 -12.97
CA GLY A 275 5.20 16.51 -13.25
C GLY A 275 4.07 15.48 -13.09
N PHE A 276 4.36 14.25 -12.66
CA PHE A 276 3.35 13.23 -12.42
C PHE A 276 2.65 13.45 -11.08
N ARG A 277 1.35 13.69 -11.10
CA ARG A 277 0.55 14.01 -9.90
C ARG A 277 0.06 12.74 -9.18
N GLN A 278 1.00 11.87 -8.83
CA GLN A 278 0.68 10.69 -8.02
C GLN A 278 0.36 11.08 -6.57
N ILE A 279 -0.44 10.24 -5.92
CA ILE A 279 -1.05 10.51 -4.61
C ILE A 279 -0.20 10.00 -3.45
N TYR A 280 0.11 8.70 -3.44
CA TYR A 280 0.83 8.06 -2.33
C TYR A 280 2.13 7.38 -2.79
N GLY A 281 2.12 6.79 -3.99
CA GLY A 281 3.33 6.25 -4.61
C GLY A 281 3.86 4.99 -3.94
N GLU A 282 3.02 4.30 -3.18
CA GLU A 282 3.34 3.02 -2.55
C GLU A 282 2.90 1.88 -3.46
N ASN A 283 1.64 1.84 -3.87
CA ASN A 283 1.05 0.68 -4.54
C ASN A 283 0.70 0.91 -6.01
N GLY A 284 0.39 2.16 -6.36
CA GLY A 284 0.06 2.60 -7.70
C GLY A 284 0.83 3.85 -8.12
N GLY A 285 0.61 4.29 -9.36
CA GLY A 285 1.34 5.40 -9.95
C GLY A 285 2.81 5.08 -10.25
N PRO A 286 3.54 6.01 -10.90
CA PRO A 286 4.93 5.82 -11.26
C PRO A 286 5.84 5.39 -10.12
N GLY A 287 5.70 6.01 -8.94
CA GLY A 287 6.43 5.63 -7.73
C GLY A 287 6.18 4.19 -7.31
N GLY A 288 4.91 3.78 -7.28
CA GLY A 288 4.51 2.42 -6.92
C GLY A 288 5.06 1.35 -7.87
N LEU A 289 5.34 1.69 -9.14
CA LEU A 289 5.99 0.78 -10.08
C LEU A 289 7.48 0.54 -9.72
N PHE A 290 8.21 1.57 -9.29
CA PHE A 290 9.61 1.40 -8.83
C PHE A 290 9.67 0.71 -7.46
N HIS A 291 8.75 1.06 -6.55
CA HIS A 291 8.58 0.36 -5.29
C HIS A 291 8.35 -1.14 -5.51
N ALA A 292 7.44 -1.51 -6.41
CA ALA A 292 7.21 -2.90 -6.76
C ALA A 292 8.45 -3.58 -7.34
N LEU A 293 9.18 -2.96 -8.27
CA LEU A 293 10.42 -3.54 -8.82
C LEU A 293 11.48 -3.80 -7.74
N ARG A 294 11.63 -2.86 -6.80
CA ARG A 294 12.54 -2.97 -5.66
C ARG A 294 12.20 -4.18 -4.78
N ASN A 295 10.91 -4.40 -4.51
CA ASN A 295 10.45 -5.51 -3.67
C ASN A 295 10.21 -6.83 -4.41
N MET A 296 10.09 -6.82 -5.74
CA MET A 296 9.97 -8.03 -6.56
C MET A 296 11.18 -8.93 -6.40
N ARG A 297 12.39 -8.36 -6.47
CA ARG A 297 13.63 -9.12 -6.41
C ARG A 297 13.73 -9.98 -5.13
N PRO A 298 13.70 -9.41 -3.91
CA PRO A 298 13.84 -10.21 -2.70
C PRO A 298 12.68 -11.20 -2.51
N ASN A 299 11.45 -10.86 -2.89
CA ASN A 299 10.31 -11.78 -2.80
C ASN A 299 10.48 -13.02 -3.70
N VAL A 300 10.94 -12.82 -4.94
CA VAL A 300 11.22 -13.93 -5.86
C VAL A 300 12.43 -14.74 -5.39
N GLU A 301 13.46 -14.11 -4.84
CA GLU A 301 14.62 -14.81 -4.26
C GLU A 301 14.24 -15.66 -3.04
N ILE A 302 13.33 -15.18 -2.18
CA ILE A 302 12.76 -15.96 -1.07
C ILE A 302 11.98 -17.17 -1.62
N ALA A 303 11.13 -16.96 -2.63
CA ALA A 303 10.36 -18.05 -3.23
C ALA A 303 11.28 -19.12 -3.86
N TRP A 304 12.34 -18.74 -4.58
CA TRP A 304 13.33 -19.71 -5.08
C TRP A 304 14.08 -20.45 -3.97
N ALA A 305 14.36 -19.80 -2.84
CA ALA A 305 14.93 -20.47 -1.68
C ALA A 305 13.93 -21.48 -1.09
N MET A 306 12.65 -21.13 -1.04
CA MET A 306 11.60 -22.06 -0.61
C MET A 306 11.49 -23.28 -1.55
N GLU A 307 11.56 -23.10 -2.88
CA GLU A 307 11.54 -24.24 -3.82
C GLU A 307 12.66 -25.25 -3.53
N ALA A 308 13.82 -24.76 -3.07
CA ALA A 308 14.97 -25.60 -2.76
C ALA A 308 14.89 -26.27 -1.38
N HIS A 309 14.27 -25.63 -0.39
CA HIS A 309 14.37 -26.03 1.02
C HIS A 309 13.06 -26.50 1.66
N CYS A 310 11.92 -25.97 1.19
CA CYS A 310 10.58 -26.24 1.71
C CYS A 310 9.50 -26.01 0.62
N PRO A 311 9.50 -26.78 -0.48
CA PRO A 311 8.59 -26.54 -1.62
C PRO A 311 7.11 -26.69 -1.27
N ASP A 312 6.80 -27.36 -0.17
CA ASP A 312 5.43 -27.56 0.32
C ASP A 312 4.98 -26.49 1.34
N ALA A 313 5.83 -25.52 1.69
CA ALA A 313 5.46 -24.46 2.60
C ALA A 313 4.54 -23.43 1.93
N TRP A 314 3.64 -22.83 2.71
CA TRP A 314 2.88 -21.66 2.26
C TRP A 314 3.73 -20.39 2.31
N PHE A 315 3.81 -19.67 1.19
CA PHE A 315 4.31 -18.30 1.16
C PHE A 315 3.15 -17.36 1.48
N VAL A 316 3.18 -16.73 2.65
CA VAL A 316 2.18 -15.75 3.08
C VAL A 316 2.79 -14.36 2.98
N ASN A 317 2.40 -13.60 1.96
CA ASN A 317 2.98 -12.27 1.70
C ASN A 317 2.16 -11.16 2.35
N TYR A 318 2.84 -10.25 3.04
CA TYR A 318 2.34 -8.95 3.49
C TYR A 318 3.12 -7.78 2.88
N THR A 319 4.20 -8.06 2.16
CA THR A 319 5.01 -7.05 1.52
C THR A 319 4.22 -6.35 0.42
N ASN A 320 4.26 -5.02 0.41
CA ASN A 320 3.68 -4.20 -0.64
C ASN A 320 4.67 -3.96 -1.80
N PRO A 321 4.16 -3.71 -3.02
CA PRO A 321 2.74 -3.71 -3.41
C PRO A 321 2.19 -5.11 -3.64
N LEU A 322 1.21 -5.51 -2.81
CA LEU A 322 0.85 -6.91 -2.63
C LEU A 322 0.43 -7.63 -3.93
N THR A 323 -0.52 -7.06 -4.69
CA THR A 323 -1.00 -7.65 -5.95
C THR A 323 0.15 -7.91 -6.93
N LYS A 324 1.08 -6.95 -7.07
CA LYS A 324 2.21 -7.01 -8.01
C LYS A 324 3.23 -8.08 -7.60
N LEU A 325 3.49 -8.23 -6.31
CA LEU A 325 4.43 -9.21 -5.78
C LEU A 325 3.85 -10.63 -5.82
N CYS A 326 2.56 -10.78 -5.50
CA CYS A 326 1.85 -12.05 -5.69
C CYS A 326 1.82 -12.48 -7.16
N GLU A 327 1.62 -11.54 -8.09
CA GLU A 327 1.68 -11.80 -9.54
C GLU A 327 3.10 -12.26 -9.95
N ALA A 328 4.14 -11.60 -9.43
CA ALA A 328 5.53 -11.96 -9.72
C ALA A 328 5.87 -13.38 -9.24
N VAL A 329 5.59 -13.71 -7.98
CA VAL A 329 5.87 -15.03 -7.43
C VAL A 329 5.05 -16.10 -8.14
N SER A 330 3.74 -15.89 -8.32
CA SER A 330 2.85 -16.87 -8.99
C SER A 330 3.24 -17.18 -10.44
N ARG A 331 3.94 -16.26 -11.13
CA ARG A 331 4.37 -16.44 -12.53
C ARG A 331 5.79 -16.94 -12.68
N LEU A 332 6.65 -16.69 -11.70
CA LEU A 332 8.09 -16.93 -11.80
C LEU A 332 8.57 -18.12 -10.95
N THR A 333 7.71 -18.69 -10.11
CA THR A 333 8.00 -19.84 -9.25
C THR A 333 6.81 -20.79 -9.18
N ASP A 334 7.05 -22.00 -8.66
CA ASP A 334 6.03 -23.03 -8.40
C ASP A 334 5.51 -22.98 -6.94
N ILE A 335 5.93 -21.99 -6.14
CA ILE A 335 5.55 -21.88 -4.73
C ILE A 335 4.09 -21.46 -4.57
N ARG A 336 3.41 -22.11 -3.61
CA ARG A 336 2.06 -21.73 -3.18
C ARG A 336 2.12 -20.40 -2.43
N ILE A 337 1.63 -19.34 -3.06
CA ILE A 337 1.57 -18.00 -2.49
C ILE A 337 0.12 -17.56 -2.26
N VAL A 338 -0.07 -16.84 -1.16
CA VAL A 338 -1.25 -16.02 -0.90
C VAL A 338 -0.80 -14.68 -0.32
N GLY A 339 -1.36 -13.59 -0.83
CA GLY A 339 -1.16 -12.27 -0.25
C GLY A 339 -2.27 -11.91 0.71
N LEU A 340 -1.93 -11.24 1.81
CA LEU A 340 -2.87 -10.78 2.83
C LEU A 340 -2.70 -9.29 3.10
N CYS A 341 -3.82 -8.60 3.32
CA CYS A 341 -3.87 -7.19 3.64
C CYS A 341 -5.16 -6.88 4.43
N HIS A 342 -5.08 -5.93 5.35
CA HIS A 342 -6.21 -5.46 6.14
C HIS A 342 -7.07 -4.39 5.42
N GLY A 343 -6.73 -4.00 4.18
CA GLY A 343 -7.37 -2.87 3.51
C GLY A 343 -8.90 -2.97 3.38
N VAL A 344 -9.43 -4.17 3.17
CA VAL A 344 -10.89 -4.40 3.12
C VAL A 344 -11.55 -4.05 4.44
N PHE A 345 -10.89 -4.29 5.58
CA PHE A 345 -11.43 -3.97 6.92
C PHE A 345 -11.68 -2.47 7.07
N HIS A 346 -10.78 -1.62 6.58
CA HIS A 346 -10.96 -0.16 6.62
C HIS A 346 -12.24 0.27 5.87
N GLY A 347 -12.52 -0.34 4.73
CA GLY A 347 -13.74 -0.08 3.97
C GLY A 347 -15.00 -0.52 4.73
N VAL A 348 -14.96 -1.66 5.41
CA VAL A 348 -16.06 -2.14 6.28
C VAL A 348 -16.30 -1.15 7.41
N GLU A 349 -15.24 -0.69 8.09
CA GLU A 349 -15.33 0.30 9.17
C GLU A 349 -15.89 1.63 8.69
N GLN A 350 -15.47 2.13 7.52
CA GLN A 350 -15.99 3.35 6.92
C GLN A 350 -17.50 3.23 6.64
N MET A 351 -17.94 2.14 6.02
CA MET A 351 -19.37 1.92 5.76
C MET A 351 -20.17 1.73 7.05
N ALA A 352 -19.63 1.00 8.03
CA ALA A 352 -20.25 0.79 9.33
C ALA A 352 -20.47 2.11 10.08
N ARG A 353 -19.52 3.04 10.00
CA ARG A 353 -19.64 4.40 10.56
C ARG A 353 -20.81 5.17 9.95
N PHE A 354 -20.97 5.19 8.62
CA PHE A 354 -22.13 5.82 7.99
C PHE A 354 -23.45 5.17 8.41
N LEU A 355 -23.47 3.84 8.50
CA LEU A 355 -24.65 3.07 8.84
C LEU A 355 -25.01 3.13 10.34
N GLU A 356 -24.07 3.58 11.19
CA GLU A 356 -24.16 3.52 12.66
C GLU A 356 -24.42 2.09 13.15
N LEU A 357 -23.69 1.14 12.56
CA LEU A 357 -23.70 -0.27 12.94
C LEU A 357 -22.30 -0.72 13.40
N PRO A 358 -22.19 -1.71 14.27
CA PRO A 358 -20.91 -2.36 14.54
C PRO A 358 -20.34 -2.98 13.25
N PRO A 359 -19.02 -2.89 12.97
CA PRO A 359 -18.43 -3.48 11.77
C PRO A 359 -18.76 -4.98 11.60
N GLY A 360 -18.73 -5.74 12.70
CA GLY A 360 -19.05 -7.18 12.69
C GLY A 360 -20.49 -7.53 12.31
N ARG A 361 -21.42 -6.55 12.27
CA ARG A 361 -22.80 -6.75 11.82
C ARG A 361 -22.93 -6.73 10.30
N LEU A 362 -21.93 -6.21 9.58
CA LEU A 362 -21.93 -6.18 8.12
C LEU A 362 -21.40 -7.51 7.57
N ASP A 363 -22.15 -8.16 6.68
CA ASP A 363 -21.62 -9.11 5.68
C ASP A 363 -21.33 -8.31 4.41
N ALA A 364 -20.11 -7.76 4.37
CA ALA A 364 -19.61 -6.91 3.30
C ALA A 364 -18.55 -7.68 2.51
N ARG A 365 -18.81 -7.96 1.23
CA ARG A 365 -17.92 -8.76 0.38
C ARG A 365 -17.32 -7.89 -0.71
N ALA A 366 -16.00 -7.76 -0.69
CA ALA A 366 -15.26 -6.97 -1.65
C ALA A 366 -14.58 -7.86 -2.70
N SER A 367 -14.38 -7.30 -3.89
CA SER A 367 -13.56 -7.91 -4.93
C SER A 367 -12.85 -6.87 -5.76
N GLY A 368 -11.72 -7.23 -6.36
CA GLY A 368 -10.95 -6.33 -7.23
C GLY A 368 -9.46 -6.65 -7.17
N LEU A 369 -8.66 -5.61 -6.92
CA LEU A 369 -7.22 -5.72 -6.69
C LEU A 369 -6.90 -5.20 -5.30
N ASN A 370 -5.86 -5.70 -4.65
CA ASN A 370 -5.43 -5.13 -3.37
C ASN A 370 -5.21 -3.61 -3.50
N HIS A 371 -5.70 -2.89 -2.49
CA HIS A 371 -5.72 -1.42 -2.43
C HIS A 371 -6.61 -0.73 -3.48
N PHE A 372 -7.38 -1.49 -4.25
CA PHE A 372 -8.40 -0.99 -5.17
C PHE A 372 -9.61 -1.93 -5.26
N SER A 373 -10.05 -2.42 -4.10
CA SER A 373 -11.16 -3.37 -3.97
C SER A 373 -12.50 -2.64 -3.86
N TRP A 374 -13.57 -3.30 -4.32
CA TRP A 374 -14.92 -2.73 -4.36
C TRP A 374 -15.92 -3.69 -3.73
N PHE A 375 -16.77 -3.17 -2.83
CA PHE A 375 -17.79 -3.98 -2.18
C PHE A 375 -18.92 -4.33 -3.16
N GLY A 376 -19.04 -5.58 -3.57
CA GLY A 376 -20.14 -6.04 -4.44
C GLY A 376 -21.48 -6.09 -3.68
N SER A 377 -21.43 -6.58 -2.44
CA SER A 377 -22.58 -6.72 -1.54
C SER A 377 -22.26 -6.20 -0.14
N VAL A 378 -23.24 -5.57 0.51
CA VAL A 378 -23.18 -5.18 1.91
C VAL A 378 -24.55 -5.48 2.52
N THR A 379 -24.63 -6.50 3.37
CA THR A 379 -25.88 -6.93 3.99
C THR A 379 -25.80 -6.93 5.51
N ASP A 380 -26.92 -6.72 6.18
CA ASP A 380 -27.01 -6.87 7.64
C ASP A 380 -27.06 -8.35 7.99
N ARG A 381 -26.10 -8.84 8.78
CA ARG A 381 -26.04 -10.25 9.18
C ARG A 381 -27.25 -10.71 10.01
N GLU A 382 -27.89 -9.80 10.73
CA GLU A 382 -29.03 -10.13 11.59
C GLU A 382 -30.35 -10.18 10.81
N THR A 383 -30.56 -9.23 9.89
CA THR A 383 -31.84 -9.07 9.20
C THR A 383 -31.82 -9.61 7.76
N GLY A 384 -30.64 -9.78 7.16
CA GLY A 384 -30.46 -10.13 5.76
C GLY A 384 -30.75 -8.99 4.78
N GLU A 385 -30.96 -7.77 5.28
CA GLU A 385 -31.27 -6.57 4.47
C GLU A 385 -30.05 -6.14 3.62
N ASP A 386 -30.27 -5.75 2.35
CA ASP A 386 -29.26 -5.02 1.57
C ASP A 386 -29.10 -3.59 2.13
N LEU A 387 -27.89 -3.28 2.59
CA LEU A 387 -27.59 -2.02 3.25
C LEU A 387 -27.18 -0.91 2.29
N TYR A 388 -26.98 -1.19 0.99
CA TYR A 388 -26.60 -0.15 0.03
C TYR A 388 -27.60 1.04 -0.05
N PRO A 389 -28.93 0.82 -0.07
CA PRO A 389 -29.90 1.91 -0.03
C PRO A 389 -29.73 2.80 1.20
N ARG A 390 -29.62 2.21 2.40
CA ARG A 390 -29.41 2.93 3.66
C ARG A 390 -28.06 3.64 3.68
N LEU A 391 -26.98 3.00 3.19
CA LEU A 391 -25.65 3.60 3.11
C LEU A 391 -25.67 4.89 2.28
N ARG A 392 -26.36 4.89 1.12
CA ARG A 392 -26.51 6.08 0.29
C ARG A 392 -27.32 7.19 0.96
N GLU A 393 -28.35 6.83 1.72
CA GLU A 393 -29.14 7.80 2.48
C GLU A 393 -28.29 8.47 3.57
N ARG A 394 -27.57 7.67 4.37
CA ARG A 394 -26.72 8.18 5.45
C ARG A 394 -25.55 9.00 4.93
N GLU A 395 -24.90 8.55 3.87
CA GLU A 395 -23.80 9.28 3.23
C GLU A 395 -24.24 10.66 2.73
N ARG A 396 -25.49 10.81 2.25
CA ARG A 396 -26.02 12.09 1.74
C ARG A 396 -26.22 13.15 2.82
N VAL A 397 -26.55 12.73 4.05
CA VAL A 397 -26.78 13.64 5.18
C VAL A 397 -25.55 13.83 6.06
N ALA A 398 -24.51 13.01 5.87
CA ALA A 398 -23.25 13.14 6.58
C ALA A 398 -22.47 14.40 6.15
N ASP A 399 -21.81 15.04 7.12
CA ASP A 399 -20.94 16.19 6.86
C ASP A 399 -19.89 15.84 5.81
N TRP A 400 -19.73 16.70 4.80
CA TRP A 400 -18.83 16.46 3.70
C TRP A 400 -17.35 16.49 4.10
N LEU A 401 -17.01 17.30 5.10
CA LEU A 401 -15.62 17.53 5.50
C LEU A 401 -15.10 16.50 6.50
N HIS A 402 -15.98 15.63 7.02
CA HIS A 402 -15.57 14.58 7.93
C HIS A 402 -14.60 13.61 7.22
N ASP A 403 -13.42 13.42 7.82
CA ASP A 403 -12.36 12.52 7.35
C ASP A 403 -12.05 12.68 5.84
N TRP A 404 -11.98 13.93 5.35
CA TRP A 404 -11.85 14.23 3.92
C TRP A 404 -10.77 13.39 3.22
N ASP A 405 -9.55 13.38 3.76
CA ASP A 405 -8.40 12.66 3.19
C ASP A 405 -8.52 11.12 3.22
N GLU A 406 -9.45 10.59 4.00
CA GLU A 406 -9.68 9.14 4.10
C GLU A 406 -10.85 8.70 3.22
N ILE A 407 -11.97 9.44 3.23
CA ILE A 407 -13.24 8.96 2.65
C ILE A 407 -13.84 9.81 1.54
N ALA A 408 -13.35 11.03 1.28
CA ALA A 408 -13.98 11.92 0.29
C ALA A 408 -14.02 11.29 -1.11
N LEU A 409 -12.92 10.68 -1.54
CA LEU A 409 -12.87 9.96 -2.81
C LEU A 409 -13.84 8.77 -2.82
N SER A 410 -13.88 7.97 -1.76
CA SER A 410 -14.77 6.81 -1.63
C SER A 410 -16.24 7.19 -1.75
N ARG A 411 -16.65 8.34 -1.21
CA ARG A 411 -18.02 8.88 -1.34
C ARG A 411 -18.36 9.25 -2.79
N ILE A 412 -17.44 9.91 -3.49
CA ILE A 412 -17.61 10.23 -4.92
C ILE A 412 -17.70 8.97 -5.76
N LEU A 413 -16.84 7.98 -5.48
CA LEU A 413 -16.87 6.70 -6.17
C LEU A 413 -18.19 5.94 -5.91
N LEU A 414 -18.71 5.95 -4.67
CA LEU A 414 -20.04 5.41 -4.36
C LEU A 414 -21.15 6.08 -5.16
N ARG A 415 -21.12 7.41 -5.26
CA ARG A 415 -22.15 8.20 -5.95
C ARG A 415 -22.14 8.01 -7.46
N VAL A 416 -20.95 7.92 -8.06
CA VAL A 416 -20.78 7.87 -9.52
C VAL A 416 -20.76 6.45 -10.06
N PHE A 417 -20.02 5.55 -9.41
CA PHE A 417 -19.84 4.15 -9.85
C PHE A 417 -20.78 3.17 -9.16
N GLY A 418 -21.52 3.65 -8.15
CA GLY A 418 -22.56 2.86 -7.50
C GLY A 418 -22.06 1.83 -6.49
N ARG A 419 -20.75 1.73 -6.25
CA ARG A 419 -20.18 0.79 -5.27
C ARG A 419 -19.16 1.50 -4.38
N PHE A 420 -19.06 1.07 -3.12
CA PHE A 420 -18.09 1.63 -2.20
C PHE A 420 -16.73 0.95 -2.43
N PRO A 421 -15.62 1.71 -2.54
CA PRO A 421 -14.28 1.17 -2.68
C PRO A 421 -13.55 1.04 -1.33
N SER A 422 -12.39 0.39 -1.32
CA SER A 422 -11.51 0.22 -0.16
C SER A 422 -10.04 0.28 -0.60
N PRO A 423 -9.09 0.70 0.27
CA PRO A 423 -9.24 0.98 1.71
C PRO A 423 -9.52 2.44 2.08
N GLY A 424 -9.01 3.40 1.31
CA GLY A 424 -9.08 4.83 1.61
C GLY A 424 -8.57 5.67 0.46
N ALA A 425 -8.83 6.98 0.49
CA ALA A 425 -8.58 7.86 -0.66
C ALA A 425 -7.10 7.92 -1.06
N ASN A 426 -6.19 7.87 -0.08
CA ASN A 426 -4.74 7.81 -0.29
C ASN A 426 -4.29 6.62 -1.16
N HIS A 427 -4.86 5.43 -0.95
CA HIS A 427 -4.52 4.20 -1.67
C HIS A 427 -5.32 4.04 -2.97
N ILE A 428 -6.64 4.21 -2.90
CA ILE A 428 -7.53 4.10 -4.07
C ILE A 428 -7.14 5.13 -5.12
N GLY A 429 -6.76 6.33 -4.66
CA GLY A 429 -6.38 7.44 -5.50
C GLY A 429 -5.09 7.21 -6.30
N GLU A 430 -4.23 6.27 -5.91
CA GLU A 430 -3.03 5.90 -6.68
C GLU A 430 -3.37 5.35 -8.07
N TYR A 431 -4.61 4.88 -8.27
CA TYR A 431 -5.07 4.26 -9.50
C TYR A 431 -6.00 5.15 -10.33
N ILE A 432 -6.25 6.39 -9.89
CA ILE A 432 -7.26 7.29 -10.49
C ILE A 432 -6.65 8.67 -10.73
N ARG A 433 -6.55 9.08 -11.99
CA ARG A 433 -5.90 10.35 -12.40
C ARG A 433 -6.48 11.60 -11.72
N TRP A 434 -7.80 11.65 -11.55
CA TRP A 434 -8.51 12.81 -11.02
C TRP A 434 -8.69 12.75 -9.49
N ALA A 435 -8.17 11.72 -8.81
CA ALA A 435 -8.33 11.58 -7.36
C ALA A 435 -7.59 12.66 -6.54
N GLY A 436 -6.65 13.40 -7.16
CA GLY A 436 -5.93 14.50 -6.50
C GLY A 436 -6.85 15.60 -5.97
N ASP A 437 -8.06 15.74 -6.52
CA ASP A 437 -9.08 16.69 -6.04
C ASP A 437 -9.62 16.33 -4.64
N PHE A 438 -9.40 15.10 -4.18
CA PHE A 438 -9.98 14.53 -2.96
C PHE A 438 -8.95 14.16 -1.90
N LEU A 439 -7.69 14.59 -2.06
CA LEU A 439 -6.66 14.41 -1.05
C LEU A 439 -5.95 15.73 -0.77
N ALA A 440 -6.36 16.39 0.31
CA ALA A 440 -5.81 17.67 0.77
C ALA A 440 -4.37 17.53 1.29
N SER A 441 -3.99 16.37 1.83
CA SER A 441 -2.59 16.03 2.18
C SER A 441 -1.69 15.72 0.98
N SER A 442 -2.24 15.51 -0.22
CA SER A 442 -1.45 15.19 -1.42
C SER A 442 -0.30 16.16 -1.78
N PRO A 443 -0.26 17.43 -1.34
CA PRO A 443 0.89 18.29 -1.62
C PRO A 443 2.17 17.87 -0.92
N LEU A 444 2.09 17.26 0.27
CA LEU A 444 3.26 17.01 1.10
C LEU A 444 3.06 15.74 1.96
N GLN A 445 3.85 14.72 1.68
CA GLN A 445 3.87 13.44 2.40
C GLN A 445 5.18 13.25 3.17
N PHE A 446 6.27 13.73 2.59
CA PHE A 446 7.57 13.85 3.21
C PHE A 446 8.04 15.30 3.17
N PHE A 447 8.83 15.68 4.16
CA PHE A 447 9.47 16.99 4.25
C PHE A 447 10.99 16.84 4.42
N TYR A 448 11.71 17.65 3.66
CA TYR A 448 13.11 17.99 3.87
C TYR A 448 13.31 19.44 3.44
N ASP A 449 14.24 20.15 4.07
CA ASP A 449 14.61 21.50 3.65
C ASP A 449 15.64 21.42 2.50
N PRO A 450 15.29 21.82 1.26
CA PRO A 450 16.22 21.75 0.15
C PRO A 450 17.45 22.65 0.32
N THR A 451 17.39 23.66 1.20
CA THR A 451 18.55 24.51 1.51
C THR A 451 19.59 23.81 2.38
N GLU A 452 19.22 22.73 3.05
CA GLU A 452 20.10 21.88 3.86
C GLU A 452 20.67 20.68 3.07
N GLY A 453 20.39 20.61 1.76
CA GLY A 453 20.84 19.56 0.85
C GLY A 453 19.78 18.51 0.57
N HIS A 454 19.97 17.78 -0.54
CA HIS A 454 18.99 16.78 -0.96
C HIS A 454 19.12 15.49 -0.11
N PRO A 455 18.02 14.89 0.39
CA PRO A 455 18.08 13.61 1.12
C PRO A 455 18.82 12.49 0.38
N TRP A 456 18.75 12.48 -0.96
CA TRP A 456 19.42 11.46 -1.78
C TRP A 456 20.95 11.58 -1.76
N GLU A 457 21.47 12.77 -1.47
CA GLU A 457 22.92 13.03 -1.36
C GLU A 457 23.40 12.80 0.07
N THR A 458 22.58 13.15 1.06
CA THR A 458 22.93 13.05 2.48
C THR A 458 22.67 11.67 3.08
N GLY A 459 21.88 10.82 2.40
CA GLY A 459 21.41 9.53 2.93
C GLY A 459 20.41 9.66 4.09
N LYS A 460 19.98 10.89 4.42
CA LYS A 460 19.01 11.12 5.51
C LYS A 460 17.60 10.79 5.03
N VAL A 461 16.87 10.04 5.86
CA VAL A 461 15.45 9.77 5.66
C VAL A 461 14.68 11.08 5.83
N PRO A 462 13.91 11.53 4.82
CA PRO A 462 13.04 12.69 4.97
C PRO A 462 12.01 12.50 6.07
N THR A 463 11.62 13.59 6.72
CA THR A 463 10.60 13.56 7.77
C THR A 463 9.26 13.18 7.16
N TRP A 464 8.67 12.08 7.61
CA TRP A 464 7.33 11.66 7.20
C TRP A 464 6.27 12.51 7.91
N ILE A 465 5.38 13.15 7.14
CA ILE A 465 4.41 14.12 7.66
C ILE A 465 2.94 13.73 7.47
N TYR A 466 2.68 12.58 6.85
CA TYR A 466 1.33 12.02 6.74
C TYR A 466 1.37 10.56 7.20
N HIS A 467 0.93 10.27 8.42
CA HIS A 467 0.88 8.92 8.96
C HIS A 467 -0.58 8.48 9.14
N LEU A 468 -0.91 7.27 8.67
CA LEU A 468 -2.22 6.69 8.93
C LEU A 468 -2.29 6.30 10.41
N GLY A 469 -3.06 7.03 11.22
CA GLY A 469 -3.27 6.73 12.64
C GLY A 469 -2.44 7.53 13.65
N ASP A 470 -1.50 8.36 13.19
CA ASP A 470 -0.75 9.29 14.06
C ASP A 470 -0.81 10.70 13.48
N ASN A 471 -0.77 11.71 14.36
CA ASN A 471 -0.72 13.10 13.95
C ASN A 471 0.73 13.62 14.06
N PRO A 472 1.53 13.58 12.97
CA PRO A 472 2.95 13.97 13.03
C PRO A 472 3.15 15.45 13.37
N THR A 473 2.11 16.27 13.26
CA THR A 473 2.14 17.69 13.67
C THR A 473 2.02 17.91 15.19
N GLU A 474 1.84 16.84 15.96
CA GLU A 474 1.84 16.87 17.43
C GLU A 474 3.25 16.74 18.04
N THR A 475 4.29 16.67 17.21
CA THR A 475 5.69 16.66 17.64
C THR A 475 6.00 17.89 18.52
N PRO A 476 6.74 17.73 19.65
CA PRO A 476 7.07 18.86 20.51
C PRO A 476 7.97 19.88 19.79
N LEU A 477 7.83 21.16 20.14
CA LEU A 477 8.62 22.25 19.54
C LEU A 477 10.14 22.06 19.76
N PHE A 478 10.51 21.51 20.92
CA PHE A 478 11.87 21.10 21.22
C PHE A 478 11.84 19.62 21.61
N PRO A 479 12.65 18.74 20.98
CA PRO A 479 12.65 17.30 21.28
C PRO A 479 12.83 16.98 22.76
N GLU A 480 13.61 17.79 23.48
CA GLU A 480 13.89 17.62 24.91
C GLU A 480 12.82 18.18 25.84
N ARG A 481 11.79 18.86 25.30
CA ARG A 481 10.67 19.39 26.07
C ARG A 481 9.37 18.77 25.56
N PRO A 482 8.94 17.64 26.14
CA PRO A 482 7.65 17.05 25.84
C PRO A 482 6.55 18.13 25.94
N ARG A 483 5.60 18.13 25.00
CA ARG A 483 4.40 18.96 25.17
C ARG A 483 3.68 18.49 26.43
N ASP A 484 3.32 19.42 27.31
CA ASP A 484 2.38 19.14 28.40
C ASP A 484 1.01 18.79 27.80
N ARG A 485 0.70 17.49 27.59
CA ARG A 485 -0.56 16.81 27.98
C ARG A 485 -0.78 15.39 27.42
N ALA A 486 -1.27 14.54 28.34
CA ALA A 486 -2.43 13.63 28.31
C ALA A 486 -2.49 12.35 27.46
N ARG A 487 -1.48 11.99 26.66
CA ARG A 487 -1.29 10.59 26.26
C ARG A 487 0.06 10.14 26.79
N GLY A 488 0.06 9.08 27.60
CA GLY A 488 1.23 8.57 28.29
C GLY A 488 2.48 8.56 27.40
N SER A 489 3.62 8.81 28.03
CA SER A 489 4.95 8.70 27.44
C SER A 489 5.11 7.37 26.70
N ARG A 490 6.02 7.29 25.74
CA ARG A 490 6.33 6.04 25.02
C ARG A 490 6.64 4.89 25.99
N GLU A 491 7.25 5.20 27.13
CA GLU A 491 7.56 4.28 28.22
C GLU A 491 6.31 3.84 28.99
N GLU A 492 5.37 4.75 29.28
CA GLU A 492 4.07 4.40 29.86
C GLU A 492 3.23 3.55 28.90
N ARG A 493 3.21 3.87 27.60
CA ARG A 493 2.51 3.02 26.61
C ARG A 493 3.17 1.64 26.46
N ALA A 494 4.49 1.56 26.60
CA ALA A 494 5.19 0.28 26.59
C ALA A 494 4.85 -0.56 27.83
N ARG A 495 4.79 0.05 29.03
CA ARG A 495 4.34 -0.64 30.25
C ARG A 495 2.87 -1.02 30.20
N ASP A 496 1.99 -0.12 29.77
CA ASP A 496 0.56 -0.39 29.60
C ASP A 496 0.35 -1.55 28.60
N ALA A 497 1.15 -1.62 27.53
CA ALA A 497 1.13 -2.71 26.58
C ALA A 497 1.68 -4.03 27.14
N GLU A 498 2.64 -3.97 28.06
CA GLU A 498 3.21 -5.13 28.76
C GLU A 498 2.20 -5.73 29.75
N GLU A 499 1.46 -4.87 30.47
CA GLU A 499 0.40 -5.26 31.43
C GLU A 499 -0.94 -5.61 30.75
N ALA A 500 -1.20 -5.08 29.54
CA ALA A 500 -2.42 -5.36 28.80
C ALA A 500 -2.61 -6.88 28.55
N PRO A 501 -3.86 -7.39 28.56
CA PRO A 501 -4.14 -8.74 28.12
C PRO A 501 -3.65 -8.95 26.68
N LEU A 502 -2.97 -10.06 26.42
CA LEU A 502 -2.64 -10.46 25.06
C LEU A 502 -3.93 -10.72 24.29
N ALA A 503 -4.12 -10.01 23.19
CA ALA A 503 -5.28 -10.13 22.32
C ALA A 503 -4.84 -10.32 20.86
N PRO A 504 -5.61 -11.04 20.03
CA PRO A 504 -5.31 -11.19 18.60
C PRO A 504 -5.24 -9.84 17.88
N SER A 505 -4.39 -9.72 16.86
CA SER A 505 -4.32 -8.49 16.04
C SER A 505 -5.54 -8.29 15.13
N GLY A 506 -6.21 -9.37 14.75
CA GLY A 506 -7.19 -9.38 13.67
C GLY A 506 -6.59 -9.66 12.28
N GLU A 507 -5.27 -9.83 12.17
CA GLU A 507 -4.58 -10.20 10.94
C GLU A 507 -4.96 -11.60 10.44
N LEU A 508 -4.94 -11.76 9.12
CA LEU A 508 -5.46 -12.96 8.46
C LEU A 508 -4.47 -14.12 8.36
N ALA A 509 -3.18 -13.89 8.65
CA ALA A 509 -2.14 -14.90 8.52
C ALA A 509 -2.44 -16.14 9.37
N ILE A 510 -2.79 -15.93 10.63
CA ILE A 510 -2.98 -17.02 11.59
C ILE A 510 -4.29 -17.77 11.33
N PRO A 511 -5.44 -17.12 11.13
CA PRO A 511 -6.65 -17.80 10.66
C PRO A 511 -6.42 -18.61 9.37
N LEU A 512 -5.65 -18.08 8.42
CA LEU A 512 -5.27 -18.83 7.22
C LEU A 512 -4.49 -20.12 7.60
N LEU A 513 -3.42 -20.00 8.38
CA LEU A 513 -2.55 -21.12 8.74
C LEU A 513 -3.28 -22.18 9.58
N GLU A 514 -4.14 -21.76 10.52
CA GLU A 514 -5.02 -22.68 11.25
C GLU A 514 -5.91 -23.48 10.30
N GLY A 515 -6.39 -22.83 9.24
CA GLY A 515 -7.17 -23.49 8.20
C GLY A 515 -6.35 -24.52 7.44
N VAL A 516 -5.30 -24.07 6.76
CA VAL A 516 -4.55 -24.89 5.79
C VAL A 516 -3.61 -25.91 6.43
N LEU A 517 -3.12 -25.67 7.64
CA LEU A 517 -2.19 -26.58 8.34
C LEU A 517 -2.88 -27.46 9.37
N CYS A 518 -3.92 -26.96 10.05
CA CYS A 518 -4.58 -27.68 11.14
C CYS A 518 -5.99 -28.17 10.78
N GLY A 519 -6.52 -27.78 9.62
CA GLY A 519 -7.83 -28.20 9.16
C GLY A 519 -9.00 -27.51 9.86
N ALA A 520 -8.77 -26.35 10.48
CA ALA A 520 -9.85 -25.52 11.01
C ALA A 520 -10.68 -24.94 9.85
N GLU A 521 -11.98 -24.75 10.05
CA GLU A 521 -12.79 -24.01 9.08
C GLU A 521 -12.68 -22.51 9.39
N ARG A 522 -12.06 -21.76 8.47
CA ARG A 522 -11.78 -20.34 8.63
C ARG A 522 -12.30 -19.57 7.42
N TYR A 523 -12.97 -18.45 7.68
CA TYR A 523 -13.37 -17.50 6.65
C TYR A 523 -12.40 -16.31 6.69
N LEU A 524 -11.94 -15.89 5.52
CA LEU A 524 -10.99 -14.81 5.33
C LEU A 524 -11.67 -13.77 4.42
N ASP A 525 -11.80 -12.52 4.88
CA ASP A 525 -12.53 -11.51 4.10
C ASP A 525 -11.79 -11.05 2.84
N ALA A 526 -10.45 -11.19 2.82
CA ALA A 526 -9.62 -10.78 1.69
C ALA A 526 -8.34 -11.62 1.58
N VAL A 527 -8.17 -12.27 0.44
CA VAL A 527 -6.93 -12.93 0.02
C VAL A 527 -6.58 -12.54 -1.40
N ASN A 528 -5.29 -12.43 -1.69
CA ASN A 528 -4.76 -12.15 -3.01
C ASN A 528 -4.27 -13.44 -3.67
N VAL A 529 -4.95 -13.86 -4.73
CA VAL A 529 -4.74 -15.13 -5.43
C VAL A 529 -4.88 -14.97 -6.94
N PRO A 530 -4.27 -15.84 -7.77
CA PRO A 530 -4.52 -15.85 -9.21
C PRO A 530 -6.01 -16.09 -9.52
N ASN A 531 -6.56 -15.26 -10.40
CA ASN A 531 -7.96 -15.31 -10.78
C ASN A 531 -8.26 -16.60 -11.57
N ALA A 532 -9.32 -17.28 -11.18
CA ALA A 532 -9.90 -18.41 -11.91
C ALA A 532 -11.42 -18.22 -11.97
N ASP A 533 -11.84 -17.17 -12.68
CA ASP A 533 -13.22 -16.65 -12.69
C ASP A 533 -13.77 -16.17 -11.32
N TYR A 534 -12.90 -15.91 -10.33
CA TYR A 534 -13.32 -15.40 -9.03
C TYR A 534 -13.84 -13.97 -9.10
N VAL A 535 -13.26 -13.15 -9.98
CA VAL A 535 -13.76 -11.81 -10.32
C VAL A 535 -14.13 -11.78 -11.80
N PRO A 536 -15.40 -12.03 -12.14
CA PRO A 536 -15.85 -12.04 -13.53
C PRO A 536 -15.53 -10.72 -14.24
N GLY A 537 -14.93 -10.83 -15.43
CA GLY A 537 -14.54 -9.68 -16.26
C GLY A 537 -13.09 -9.21 -16.07
N LEU A 538 -12.35 -9.78 -15.12
CA LEU A 538 -10.88 -9.69 -15.06
C LEU A 538 -10.23 -10.93 -15.69
N PRO A 539 -9.02 -10.82 -16.29
CA PRO A 539 -8.36 -11.95 -16.94
C PRO A 539 -8.06 -13.12 -15.99
N ASP A 540 -8.07 -14.34 -16.51
CA ASP A 540 -7.55 -15.51 -15.81
C ASP A 540 -6.06 -15.35 -15.50
N GLY A 541 -5.66 -15.85 -14.32
CA GLY A 541 -4.28 -15.82 -13.84
C GLY A 541 -3.82 -14.48 -13.30
N ALA A 542 -4.53 -13.37 -13.56
CA ALA A 542 -4.27 -12.10 -12.91
C ALA A 542 -4.51 -12.21 -11.41
N VAL A 543 -3.61 -11.71 -10.56
CA VAL A 543 -3.87 -11.70 -9.12
C VAL A 543 -5.01 -10.74 -8.78
N VAL A 544 -6.00 -11.25 -8.05
CA VAL A 544 -7.19 -10.54 -7.59
C VAL A 544 -7.35 -10.67 -6.09
N GLU A 545 -8.02 -9.71 -5.48
CA GLU A 545 -8.40 -9.73 -4.06
C GLU A 545 -9.87 -10.15 -3.92
N VAL A 546 -10.13 -11.24 -3.20
CA VAL A 546 -11.48 -11.80 -2.96
C VAL A 546 -11.55 -12.45 -1.57
N PRO A 547 -12.75 -12.69 -1.00
CA PRO A 547 -12.87 -13.51 0.20
C PRO A 547 -12.52 -14.96 -0.08
N ALA A 548 -12.17 -15.71 0.96
CA ALA A 548 -11.88 -17.14 0.84
C ALA A 548 -12.26 -17.92 2.09
N ARG A 549 -12.45 -19.23 1.92
CA ARG A 549 -12.48 -20.20 3.02
C ARG A 549 -11.15 -20.95 3.07
N ALA A 550 -10.56 -21.09 4.24
CA ALA A 550 -9.37 -21.91 4.45
C ALA A 550 -9.74 -23.13 5.31
N ASN A 551 -9.28 -24.30 4.89
CA ASN A 551 -9.40 -25.56 5.64
C ASN A 551 -8.30 -26.55 5.22
N GLY A 552 -8.37 -27.78 5.72
CA GLY A 552 -7.31 -28.78 5.55
C GLY A 552 -7.09 -29.25 4.11
N SER A 553 -7.94 -28.84 3.16
CA SER A 553 -7.73 -29.08 1.73
C SER A 553 -7.12 -27.90 0.98
N GLY A 554 -6.93 -26.75 1.66
CA GLY A 554 -6.31 -25.55 1.12
C GLY A 554 -7.18 -24.31 1.25
N ILE A 555 -6.92 -23.35 0.37
CA ILE A 555 -7.68 -22.10 0.25
C ILE A 555 -8.71 -22.26 -0.86
N HIS A 556 -9.94 -21.87 -0.58
CA HIS A 556 -11.08 -21.90 -1.48
C HIS A 556 -11.60 -20.47 -1.66
N PRO A 557 -11.07 -19.73 -2.65
CA PRO A 557 -11.54 -18.38 -2.95
C PRO A 557 -13.02 -18.39 -3.35
N VAL A 558 -13.76 -17.38 -2.90
CA VAL A 558 -15.19 -17.23 -3.17
C VAL A 558 -15.35 -16.56 -4.53
N ALA A 559 -16.11 -17.18 -5.43
CA ALA A 559 -16.49 -16.55 -6.69
C ALA A 559 -17.49 -15.41 -6.43
N MET A 560 -17.19 -14.26 -7.00
CA MET A 560 -17.92 -13.01 -6.75
C MET A 560 -18.85 -12.69 -7.92
N ASP A 561 -19.92 -11.95 -7.62
CA ASP A 561 -20.77 -11.40 -8.68
C ASP A 561 -19.98 -10.38 -9.52
N PRO A 562 -20.31 -10.22 -10.83
CA PRO A 562 -19.65 -9.23 -11.66
C PRO A 562 -19.78 -7.80 -11.09
N LEU A 563 -18.64 -7.11 -10.96
CA LEU A 563 -18.62 -5.68 -10.65
C LEU A 563 -19.22 -4.87 -11.82
N PRO A 564 -19.72 -3.64 -11.58
CA PRO A 564 -20.16 -2.77 -12.65
C PRO A 564 -19.07 -2.56 -13.70
N GLU A 565 -19.44 -2.50 -14.99
CA GLU A 565 -18.46 -2.40 -16.08
C GLU A 565 -17.54 -1.18 -15.95
N ALA A 566 -18.05 -0.04 -15.45
CA ALA A 566 -17.23 1.14 -15.20
C ALA A 566 -16.13 0.89 -14.14
N VAL A 567 -16.40 0.04 -13.14
CA VAL A 567 -15.40 -0.39 -12.14
C VAL A 567 -14.41 -1.35 -12.77
N LEU A 568 -14.89 -2.35 -13.53
CA LEU A 568 -14.01 -3.28 -14.24
C LEU A 568 -13.07 -2.55 -15.20
N ALA A 569 -13.54 -1.51 -15.88
CA ALA A 569 -12.73 -0.67 -16.76
C ALA A 569 -11.61 0.11 -16.01
N LEU A 570 -11.79 0.42 -14.72
CA LEU A 570 -10.72 0.99 -13.89
C LEU A 570 -9.68 -0.06 -13.49
N LEU A 571 -10.11 -1.30 -13.26
CA LEU A 571 -9.25 -2.40 -12.78
C LEU A 571 -8.40 -3.03 -13.89
N ARG A 572 -8.95 -3.22 -15.10
CA ARG A 572 -8.23 -3.92 -16.21
C ARG A 572 -6.90 -3.28 -16.63
N PRO A 573 -6.76 -1.94 -16.70
CA PRO A 573 -5.47 -1.32 -16.94
C PRO A 573 -4.44 -1.69 -15.88
N GLN A 574 -4.84 -1.72 -14.60
CA GLN A 574 -3.96 -2.06 -13.49
C GLN A 574 -3.48 -3.51 -13.55
N VAL A 575 -4.36 -4.43 -13.96
CA VAL A 575 -3.95 -5.82 -14.26
C VAL A 575 -2.85 -5.84 -15.32
N SER A 576 -3.05 -5.13 -16.43
CA SER A 576 -2.08 -5.10 -17.54
C SER A 576 -0.74 -4.51 -17.10
N ILE A 577 -0.76 -3.45 -16.29
CA ILE A 577 0.43 -2.82 -15.72
C ILE A 577 1.19 -3.80 -14.82
N ASN A 578 0.50 -4.53 -13.93
CA ASN A 578 1.13 -5.52 -13.05
C ASN A 578 1.85 -6.60 -13.86
N GLN A 579 1.20 -7.12 -14.91
CA GLN A 579 1.76 -8.16 -15.78
C GLN A 579 2.99 -7.67 -16.54
N LEU A 580 2.92 -6.47 -17.11
CA LEU A 580 4.06 -5.84 -17.81
C LEU A 580 5.22 -5.57 -16.86
N LEU A 581 4.95 -5.25 -15.59
CA LEU A 581 5.99 -5.02 -14.60
C LEU A 581 6.77 -6.30 -14.28
N VAL A 582 6.06 -7.43 -14.17
CA VAL A 582 6.68 -8.75 -14.02
C VAL A 582 7.50 -9.12 -15.25
N ASP A 583 7.00 -8.83 -16.45
CA ASP A 583 7.74 -9.07 -17.68
C ASP A 583 8.98 -8.15 -17.78
N ALA A 584 8.88 -6.89 -17.37
CA ALA A 584 10.01 -5.96 -17.29
C ALA A 584 11.09 -6.44 -16.32
N PHE A 585 10.69 -6.98 -15.16
CA PHE A 585 11.58 -7.59 -14.18
C PHE A 585 12.30 -8.83 -14.77
N ARG A 586 11.52 -9.76 -15.37
CA ARG A 586 12.04 -11.00 -15.95
C ARG A 586 13.03 -10.74 -17.08
N ASP A 587 12.64 -9.86 -18.01
CA ASP A 587 13.35 -9.61 -19.26
C ASP A 587 14.39 -8.48 -19.13
N ARG A 588 14.46 -7.85 -17.95
CA ARG A 588 15.36 -6.73 -17.64
C ARG A 588 15.15 -5.55 -18.59
N SER A 589 13.89 -5.23 -18.90
CA SER A 589 13.53 -4.34 -20.01
C SER A 589 12.97 -3.00 -19.54
N ARG A 590 13.73 -1.92 -19.75
CA ARG A 590 13.23 -0.54 -19.59
C ARG A 590 12.13 -0.22 -20.60
N GLN A 591 12.18 -0.82 -21.79
CA GLN A 591 11.13 -0.66 -22.79
C GLN A 591 9.79 -1.21 -22.31
N THR A 592 9.78 -2.36 -21.62
CA THR A 592 8.55 -2.96 -21.07
C THR A 592 8.06 -2.18 -19.85
N LEU A 593 8.99 -1.71 -18.98
CA LEU A 593 8.65 -0.78 -17.91
C LEU A 593 8.04 0.52 -18.44
N LEU A 594 8.54 1.04 -19.56
CA LEU A 594 7.97 2.23 -20.20
C LEU A 594 6.54 1.97 -20.68
N GLN A 595 6.22 0.78 -21.19
CA GLN A 595 4.83 0.42 -21.52
C GLN A 595 3.94 0.46 -20.27
N ALA A 596 4.40 -0.14 -19.16
CA ALA A 596 3.67 -0.13 -17.89
C ALA A 596 3.43 1.30 -17.38
N LEU A 597 4.47 2.14 -17.39
CA LEU A 597 4.36 3.55 -16.97
C LEU A 597 3.39 4.34 -17.85
N LEU A 598 3.43 4.19 -19.17
CA LEU A 598 2.55 4.94 -20.07
C LEU A 598 1.09 4.50 -20.05
N LEU A 599 0.81 3.30 -19.53
CA LEU A 599 -0.55 2.82 -19.27
C LEU A 599 -1.10 3.32 -17.92
N ASP A 600 -0.23 3.70 -16.98
CA ASP A 600 -0.65 4.22 -15.69
C ASP A 600 -1.40 5.55 -15.86
N PRO A 601 -2.60 5.70 -15.27
CA PRO A 601 -3.44 6.88 -15.47
C PRO A 601 -2.83 8.18 -14.94
N THR A 602 -1.83 8.11 -14.06
CA THR A 602 -1.16 9.28 -13.48
C THR A 602 0.10 9.70 -14.26
N THR A 603 0.50 8.93 -15.28
CA THR A 603 1.59 9.28 -16.20
C THR A 603 1.08 10.13 -17.37
N GLU A 604 1.55 11.38 -17.48
CA GLU A 604 1.00 12.35 -18.43
C GLU A 604 1.94 12.69 -19.61
N SER A 605 3.16 12.15 -19.65
CA SER A 605 4.18 12.54 -20.64
C SER A 605 5.17 11.43 -20.97
N TYR A 606 5.26 11.10 -22.26
CA TYR A 606 6.26 10.15 -22.78
C TYR A 606 7.70 10.57 -22.46
N ARG A 607 8.05 11.84 -22.73
CA ARG A 607 9.43 12.32 -22.54
C ARG A 607 9.81 12.27 -21.06
N GLN A 608 8.89 12.67 -20.18
CA GLN A 608 9.15 12.63 -18.75
C GLN A 608 9.16 11.21 -18.20
N ALA A 609 8.38 10.28 -18.77
CA ALA A 609 8.41 8.88 -18.36
C ALA A 609 9.77 8.24 -18.68
N VAL A 610 10.33 8.49 -19.86
CA VAL A 610 11.68 8.05 -20.23
C VAL A 610 12.74 8.64 -19.28
N SER A 611 12.65 9.94 -18.99
CA SER A 611 13.57 10.60 -18.06
C SER A 611 13.46 10.05 -16.63
N LEU A 612 12.23 9.83 -16.15
CA LEU A 612 11.95 9.24 -14.85
C LEU A 612 12.58 7.84 -14.73
N ILE A 613 12.41 6.97 -15.74
CA ILE A 613 13.03 5.64 -15.74
C ILE A 613 14.54 5.74 -15.57
N ASN A 614 15.19 6.61 -16.36
CA ASN A 614 16.63 6.77 -16.28
C ASN A 614 17.07 7.29 -14.90
N GLU A 615 16.33 8.25 -14.34
CA GLU A 615 16.67 8.83 -13.05
C GLU A 615 16.44 7.87 -11.89
N MET A 616 15.31 7.16 -11.85
CA MET A 616 15.04 6.17 -10.82
C MET A 616 16.01 4.99 -10.89
N CYS A 617 16.36 4.51 -12.08
CA CYS A 617 17.37 3.47 -12.26
C CYS A 617 18.77 3.93 -11.78
N ARG A 618 19.07 5.23 -11.85
CA ARG A 618 20.32 5.81 -11.35
C ARG A 618 20.30 5.99 -9.83
N LEU A 619 19.22 6.56 -9.29
CA LEU A 619 19.08 6.83 -7.85
C LEU A 619 18.98 5.54 -7.02
N GLN A 620 18.33 4.52 -7.56
CA GLN A 620 18.08 3.25 -6.87
C GLN A 620 18.85 2.08 -7.50
N GLU A 621 19.97 2.34 -8.18
CA GLU A 621 20.77 1.32 -8.90
C GLU A 621 21.13 0.11 -8.01
N GLU A 622 21.40 0.37 -6.73
CA GLU A 622 21.82 -0.67 -5.76
C GLU A 622 20.69 -1.64 -5.38
N VAL A 623 19.43 -1.19 -5.45
CA VAL A 623 18.27 -1.93 -4.93
C VAL A 623 17.28 -2.35 -6.02
N LEU A 624 17.26 -1.65 -7.16
CA LEU A 624 16.45 -2.06 -8.30
C LEU A 624 17.06 -3.26 -9.04
N PRO A 625 16.23 -4.11 -9.66
CA PRO A 625 16.71 -5.09 -10.62
C PRO A 625 17.43 -4.38 -11.78
N PRO A 626 18.46 -5.01 -12.39
CA PRO A 626 19.12 -4.45 -13.56
C PRO A 626 18.12 -4.35 -14.71
N LEU A 627 17.97 -3.16 -15.29
CA LEU A 627 17.09 -2.88 -16.43
C LEU A 627 17.87 -2.20 -17.57
N GLU A 628 17.65 -2.63 -18.80
CA GLU A 628 18.33 -2.19 -20.03
C GLU A 628 17.32 -1.68 -21.08
N TRP A 629 17.71 -0.71 -21.92
CA TRP A 629 16.90 -0.15 -23.00
C TRP A 629 16.84 -1.05 -24.23
#